data_AF-A0A0F9GDT3-F1
#
_entry.id   AF-A0A0F9GDT3-F1
#
_cell.length_a   1.000
_cell.length_b   1.000
_cell.length_c   1.000
_cell.angle_alpha   90.00
_cell.angle_beta   90.00
_cell.angle_gamma   90.00
#
_symmetry.space_group_name_H-M   'P 1'
#
loop_
_entity.id
_entity.type
_entity.pdbx_description
1 polymer ?
#
loop_
_entity_poly.entity_id
_entity_poly.type
_entity_poly.pdbx_seq_one_letter_code
_entity_poly.pdbx_strand_id
1 'polypeptide(L)'
;GLGWETFLSTPTGKGGFFYDASVDPDFKHMHISSEDCPRISREFLKKERGRLPKVEYAQEYKGEFTDEYNQFFPTALIKSRMKNFIRWSFKENYQRGALFL
;
A
#
# COMPACT_ATOMS: atom_id res chain seq x y z
N GLY A 1 -22.24 -10.54 -9.48
CA GLY A 1 -22.04 -10.90 -10.91
C GLY A 1 -20.64 -11.45 -11.06
N LEU A 2 -20.41 -12.36 -12.01
CA LEU A 2 -19.09 -12.92 -12.32
C LEU A 2 -18.23 -11.86 -13.02
N GLY A 3 -17.70 -10.90 -12.24
CA GLY A 3 -16.80 -9.86 -12.72
C GLY A 3 -15.40 -10.01 -12.12
N TRP A 4 -14.43 -9.36 -12.73
CA TRP A 4 -13.06 -9.27 -12.22
C TRP A 4 -12.84 -7.87 -11.66
N GLU A 5 -12.22 -7.79 -10.48
CA GLU A 5 -11.74 -6.52 -9.93
C GLU A 5 -10.22 -6.44 -10.17
N THR A 6 -9.80 -5.37 -10.84
CA THR A 6 -8.38 -5.12 -11.12
C THR A 6 -7.94 -3.86 -10.40
N PHE A 7 -6.92 -3.98 -9.56
CA PHE A 7 -6.34 -2.85 -8.84
C PHE A 7 -4.91 -2.58 -9.33
N LEU A 8 -4.62 -1.31 -9.60
CA LEU A 8 -3.28 -0.83 -9.94
C LEU A 8 -3.04 0.49 -9.21
N SER A 9 -2.03 0.52 -8.35
CA SER A 9 -1.62 1.72 -7.62
C SER A 9 -0.19 1.56 -7.11
N THR A 10 0.34 2.60 -6.49
CA THR A 10 1.59 2.53 -5.73
C THR A 10 1.31 2.19 -4.26
N PRO A 11 2.22 1.48 -3.57
CA PRO A 11 2.06 1.20 -2.15
C PRO A 11 2.03 2.50 -1.33
N THR A 12 1.18 2.56 -0.31
CA THR A 12 1.18 3.65 0.67
C THR A 12 0.74 3.12 2.04
N GLY A 13 1.70 2.88 2.92
CA GLY A 13 1.44 2.30 4.23
C GLY A 13 0.88 0.88 4.22
N LYS A 14 0.89 0.19 5.36
CA LYS A 14 0.31 -1.16 5.51
C LYS A 14 -1.15 -1.13 5.96
N GLY A 15 -1.99 -0.39 5.24
CA GLY A 15 -3.40 -0.23 5.59
C GLY A 15 -4.29 0.17 4.42
N GLY A 16 -5.59 0.05 4.66
CA GLY A 16 -6.60 0.36 3.65
C GLY A 16 -6.87 -0.78 2.68
N PHE A 17 -7.87 -0.57 1.82
CA PHE A 17 -8.41 -1.62 0.96
C PHE A 17 -7.38 -2.15 -0.06
N PHE A 18 -6.57 -1.28 -0.67
CA PHE A 18 -5.58 -1.72 -1.66
C PHE A 18 -4.45 -2.56 -1.04
N TYR A 19 -3.99 -2.22 0.17
CA TYR A 19 -3.03 -3.06 0.91
C TYR A 19 -3.63 -4.41 1.27
N ASP A 20 -4.88 -4.44 1.72
CA ASP A 20 -5.50 -5.72 2.08
C ASP A 20 -5.70 -6.59 0.84
N ALA A 21 -6.17 -6.01 -0.26
CA ALA A 21 -6.31 -6.70 -1.54
C ALA A 21 -4.96 -7.19 -2.12
N SER A 22 -3.83 -6.54 -1.79
CA SER A 22 -2.49 -6.95 -2.27
C SER A 22 -1.84 -8.05 -1.44
N VAL A 23 -2.43 -8.42 -0.30
CA VAL A 23 -1.98 -9.56 0.53
C VAL A 23 -3.02 -10.67 0.63
N ASP A 24 -4.23 -10.45 0.10
CA ASP A 24 -5.33 -11.38 0.10
C ASP A 24 -5.12 -12.49 -0.95
N PRO A 25 -5.11 -13.78 -0.56
CA PRO A 25 -4.88 -14.90 -1.48
C PRO A 25 -5.96 -15.08 -2.56
N ASP A 26 -7.14 -14.47 -2.41
CA ASP A 26 -8.21 -14.53 -3.41
C ASP A 26 -7.90 -13.67 -4.65
N PHE A 27 -6.91 -12.76 -4.55
CA PHE A 27 -6.43 -11.95 -5.67
C PHE A 27 -5.20 -12.57 -6.35
N LYS A 28 -5.10 -12.36 -7.67
CA LYS A 28 -3.86 -12.60 -8.39
C LYS A 28 -2.92 -11.42 -8.21
N HIS A 29 -1.79 -11.66 -7.55
CA HIS A 29 -0.77 -10.64 -7.29
C HIS A 29 0.24 -10.53 -8.42
N MET A 30 0.56 -9.30 -8.80
CA MET A 30 1.67 -8.98 -9.68
C MET A 30 2.48 -7.84 -9.07
N HIS A 31 3.74 -8.12 -8.74
CA HIS A 31 4.67 -7.14 -8.20
C HIS A 31 5.97 -7.23 -9.00
N ILE A 32 6.34 -6.13 -9.65
CA ILE A 32 7.60 -5.99 -10.39
C ILE A 32 8.31 -4.74 -9.86
N SER A 33 9.55 -4.87 -9.40
CA SER A 33 10.35 -3.72 -9.00
C SER A 33 10.77 -2.92 -10.23
N SER A 34 10.97 -1.61 -10.06
CA SER A 34 11.68 -0.79 -11.04
C SER A 34 13.09 -1.32 -11.34
N GLU A 35 13.71 -2.04 -10.40
CA GLU A 35 15.03 -2.66 -10.58
C GLU A 35 15.00 -3.82 -11.60
N ASP A 36 13.84 -4.44 -11.77
CA ASP A 36 13.62 -5.53 -12.72
C ASP A 36 13.14 -5.02 -14.10
N CYS A 37 12.89 -3.71 -14.23
CA CYS A 37 12.42 -3.12 -15.48
C CYS A 37 13.62 -2.74 -16.39
N PRO A 38 13.82 -3.43 -17.53
CA PRO A 38 14.98 -3.19 -18.40
C PRO A 38 14.96 -1.81 -19.08
N ARG A 39 13.81 -1.12 -19.04
CA ARG A 39 13.66 0.25 -19.58
C ARG A 39 14.18 1.33 -18.63
N ILE A 40 14.47 0.99 -17.37
CA ILE A 40 14.95 1.94 -16.37
C ILE A 40 16.48 1.84 -16.28
N SER A 41 17.15 2.99 -16.36
CA SER A 41 18.61 3.04 -16.26
C SER A 41 19.08 2.63 -14.86
N ARG A 42 20.06 1.71 -14.81
CA ARG A 42 20.71 1.31 -13.56
C ARG A 42 21.44 2.47 -12.88
N GLU A 43 22.04 3.36 -13.65
CA GLU A 43 22.70 4.55 -13.11
C GLU A 43 21.70 5.53 -12.50
N PHE A 44 20.51 5.66 -13.10
CA PHE A 44 19.42 6.45 -12.52
C PHE A 44 18.97 5.86 -11.18
N LEU A 45 18.68 4.56 -11.12
CA LEU A 45 18.28 3.90 -9.87
C LEU A 45 19.35 4.01 -8.78
N LYS A 46 20.63 3.91 -9.15
CA LYS A 46 21.75 4.08 -8.22
C LYS A 46 21.81 5.50 -7.65
N LYS A 47 21.63 6.52 -8.49
CA LYS A 47 21.55 7.93 -8.07
C LYS A 47 20.39 8.14 -7.10
N GLU A 48 19.20 7.64 -7.44
CA GLU A 48 18.00 7.79 -6.64
C GLU A 48 18.10 7.08 -5.29
N ARG A 49 18.70 5.89 -5.25
CA ARG A 49 18.99 5.15 -4.01
C ARG A 49 19.91 5.90 -3.06
N GLY A 50 20.84 6.71 -3.59
CA GLY A 50 21.70 7.58 -2.79
C GLY A 50 21.01 8.89 -2.36
N ARG A 51 20.00 9.35 -3.10
CA ARG A 51 19.28 10.59 -2.85
C ARG A 51 18.15 10.42 -1.83
N LEU A 52 17.44 9.30 -1.87
CA LEU A 52 16.23 9.06 -1.08
C LEU A 52 16.51 8.30 0.23
N PRO A 53 15.73 8.55 1.29
CA PRO A 53 15.64 7.65 2.44
C PRO A 53 15.29 6.22 2.00
N LYS A 54 15.79 5.22 2.74
CA LYS A 54 15.59 3.81 2.41
C LYS A 54 14.12 3.41 2.25
N VAL A 55 13.25 3.96 3.12
CA VAL A 55 11.81 3.68 3.12
C VAL A 55 11.11 4.27 1.89
N GLU A 56 11.48 5.49 1.49
CA GLU A 56 10.94 6.15 0.31
C GLU A 56 11.39 5.44 -0.97
N TYR A 57 12.67 5.06 -1.06
CA TYR A 57 13.16 4.28 -2.19
C TYR A 57 12.46 2.91 -2.30
N ALA A 58 12.20 2.25 -1.16
CA ALA A 58 11.47 0.98 -1.13
C ALA A 58 10.03 1.13 -1.63
N GLN A 59 9.33 2.20 -1.24
CA GLN A 59 7.99 2.47 -1.72
C GLN A 59 7.99 2.80 -3.23
N GLU A 60 8.79 3.78 -3.65
CA GLU A 60 8.73 4.35 -5.00
C GLU A 60 9.36 3.45 -6.07
N TYR A 61 10.51 2.85 -5.79
CA TYR A 61 11.24 2.06 -6.79
C TYR A 61 11.08 0.56 -6.60
N LYS A 62 10.95 0.08 -5.36
CA LYS A 62 10.71 -1.34 -5.13
C LYS A 62 9.24 -1.72 -5.14
N GLY A 63 8.31 -0.78 -5.00
CA GLY A 63 6.89 -1.10 -4.92
C GLY A 63 6.55 -1.89 -3.65
N GLU A 64 7.26 -1.63 -2.54
CA GLU A 64 7.02 -2.29 -1.25
C GLU A 64 6.04 -1.48 -0.38
N PHE A 65 5.09 -2.16 0.26
CA PHE A 65 4.29 -1.55 1.33
C PHE A 65 5.15 -1.41 2.59
N THR A 66 5.51 -0.17 2.92
CA THR A 66 6.29 0.17 4.11
C THR A 66 5.39 0.65 5.26
N ASP A 67 5.93 0.74 6.47
CA ASP A 67 5.24 1.46 7.54
C ASP A 67 5.31 2.97 7.28
N GLU A 68 4.35 3.72 7.81
CA GLU A 68 4.24 5.17 7.58
C GLU A 68 5.53 5.92 8.00
N TYR A 69 5.94 6.94 7.25
CA TYR A 69 7.26 7.56 7.38
C TYR A 69 7.53 8.16 8.76
N ASN A 70 6.49 8.70 9.40
CA ASN A 70 6.56 9.32 10.72
C ASN A 70 6.12 8.38 11.85
N GLN A 71 5.98 7.08 11.58
CA GLN A 71 5.49 6.11 12.55
C GLN A 71 6.61 5.58 13.44
N PHE A 72 6.45 5.72 14.75
CA PHE A 72 7.44 5.26 15.74
C PHE A 72 7.36 3.76 16.06
N PHE A 73 6.17 3.17 15.98
CA PHE A 73 5.94 1.75 16.32
C PHE A 73 5.58 0.95 15.08
N PRO A 74 6.04 -0.29 14.90
CA PRO A 74 5.71 -1.09 13.73
C PRO A 74 4.19 -1.27 13.55
N THR A 75 3.71 -1.27 12.31
CA THR A 75 2.26 -1.43 12.03
C THR A 75 1.72 -2.73 12.63
N ALA A 76 2.50 -3.81 12.56
CA ALA A 76 2.14 -5.09 13.15
C ALA A 76 1.96 -5.01 14.68
N LEU A 77 2.83 -4.27 15.38
CA LEU A 77 2.71 -4.06 16.82
C LEU A 77 1.44 -3.27 17.14
N ILE A 78 1.20 -2.16 16.45
CA ILE A 78 -0.01 -1.34 16.63
C ILE A 78 -1.26 -2.21 16.43
N LYS A 79 -1.36 -2.91 15.29
CA LYS A 79 -2.50 -3.80 14.98
C LYS A 79 -2.69 -4.90 16.04
N SER A 80 -1.61 -5.49 16.56
CA SER A 80 -1.70 -6.53 17.60
C SER A 80 -2.25 -6.04 18.95
N ARG A 81 -2.19 -4.73 19.21
CA ARG A 81 -2.64 -4.11 20.47
C ARG A 81 -3.97 -3.37 20.35
N MET A 82 -4.42 -3.09 19.12
CA MET A 82 -5.72 -2.49 18.87
C MET A 82 -6.83 -3.53 19.04
N LYS A 83 -7.64 -3.40 20.09
CA LYS A 83 -8.80 -4.28 20.32
C LYS A 83 -9.91 -4.10 19.29
N ASN A 84 -10.14 -2.84 18.87
CA ASN A 84 -11.12 -2.48 17.85
C ASN A 84 -10.39 -1.64 16.80
N PHE A 85 -10.18 -2.20 15.60
CA PHE A 85 -9.77 -1.40 14.46
C PHE A 85 -11.04 -0.79 13.86
N ILE A 86 -11.25 0.52 14.05
CA ILE A 86 -12.39 1.22 13.44
C ILE A 86 -12.12 1.29 11.94
N ARG A 87 -12.66 0.31 11.22
CA ARG A 87 -12.62 0.29 9.77
C ARG A 87 -13.91 0.88 9.26
N TRP A 88 -13.79 1.86 8.39
CA TRP A 88 -14.96 2.29 7.62
C TRP A 88 -15.32 1.18 6.63
N SER A 89 -16.56 0.72 6.66
CA SER A 89 -17.12 -0.17 5.66
C SER A 89 -18.35 0.48 5.06
N PHE A 90 -18.52 0.32 3.74
CA PHE A 90 -19.71 0.83 3.07
C PHE A 90 -20.99 0.22 3.68
N LYS A 91 -20.97 -1.07 4.05
CA LYS A 91 -22.15 -1.73 4.62
C LYS A 91 -22.55 -1.20 5.99
N GLU A 92 -21.58 -0.86 6.84
CA GLU A 92 -21.85 -0.50 8.24
C GLU A 92 -21.91 1.02 8.45
N ASN A 93 -21.16 1.78 7.67
CA ASN A 93 -20.97 3.22 7.89
C ASN A 93 -21.61 4.11 6.83
N TYR A 94 -22.04 3.56 5.69
CA TYR A 94 -22.76 4.36 4.70
C TYR A 94 -24.16 4.71 5.20
N GLN A 95 -24.40 6.00 5.40
CA GLN A 95 -25.73 6.54 5.63
C GLN A 95 -26.21 7.29 4.40
N ARG A 96 -27.29 6.78 3.79
CA ARG A 96 -27.91 7.42 2.63
C ARG A 96 -28.39 8.82 3.04
N GLY A 97 -27.82 9.86 2.44
CA GLY A 97 -28.14 11.26 2.74
C GLY A 97 -27.16 11.99 3.67
N ALA A 98 -26.08 11.35 4.14
CA ALA A 98 -25.06 11.99 4.98
C ALA A 98 -24.11 12.95 4.21
N LEU A 99 -24.40 13.26 2.95
CA LEU A 99 -23.69 14.25 2.14
C LEU A 99 -24.53 15.52 1.97
N PHE A 100 -24.87 16.17 3.09
CA PHE A 100 -25.44 17.52 3.09
C PHE A 100 -24.96 18.28 4.33
N LEU A 101 -23.73 18.82 4.24
CA LEU A 101 -23.31 20.10 4.83
C LEU A 101 -22.32 20.73 3.85
#